data_AF-A0A2H1X0F6-F1
#
_entry.id   AF-A0A2H1X0F6-F1
#
_cell.length_a   1.000
_cell.length_b   1.000
_cell.length_c   1.000
_cell.angle_alpha   90.00
_cell.angle_beta   90.00
_cell.angle_gamma   90.00
#
_symmetry.space_group_name_H-M   'P 1'
#
loop_
_entity.id
_entity.type
_entity.pdbx_description
1 polymer ?
#
loop_
_entity_poly.entity_id
_entity_poly.type
_entity_poly.pdbx_seq_one_letter_code
_entity_poly.pdbx_strand_id
1 'polypeptide(L)'
;HQFFVVSRLEKLQPVLLTHGDSVQKVGERFRVGAQSSNHLIAAIYNEQMRLYGVQFHPEVDLTPKGKQMLSNFLFDIAGLSRTFTLRSRREACIHYIRETVGDNKVLVLVSGGVDSTVCAALLRNALREDQVIALHIDNGFMRKNESAKVERCLRELGVRLHVINAAHQFRQGSTVVREAGGRARHTGLLCHTAAPEDKRKIIGDVFIRIAEQAVHDLNLQYVALL
;
A
#
# COMPACT_ATOMS: atom_id res chain seq x y z
N HIS A 1 -20.84 9.80 -35.79
CA HIS A 1 -20.53 10.31 -34.43
C HIS A 1 -19.88 9.20 -33.64
N GLN A 2 -18.70 9.44 -33.09
CA GLN A 2 -17.80 8.40 -32.62
C GLN A 2 -17.74 8.44 -31.09
N PHE A 3 -17.97 7.30 -30.44
CA PHE A 3 -17.76 7.17 -29.00
C PHE A 3 -16.26 7.35 -28.73
N PHE A 4 -15.87 8.54 -28.25
CA PHE A 4 -14.47 8.95 -28.19
C PHE A 4 -13.60 8.05 -27.32
N VAL A 5 -14.19 7.40 -26.30
CA VAL A 5 -13.54 6.41 -25.45
C VAL A 5 -12.94 5.26 -26.27
N VAL A 6 -13.54 4.88 -27.40
CA VAL A 6 -13.05 3.81 -28.31
C VAL A 6 -12.58 4.33 -29.67
N SER A 7 -12.39 5.64 -29.82
CA SER A 7 -12.12 6.29 -31.13
C SER A 7 -10.89 5.78 -31.88
N ARG A 8 -9.95 5.13 -31.18
CA ARG A 8 -8.69 4.61 -31.72
C ARG A 8 -8.56 3.09 -31.55
N LEU A 9 -9.69 2.40 -31.44
CA LEU A 9 -9.78 0.96 -31.28
C LEU A 9 -10.46 0.32 -32.50
N GLU A 10 -10.21 -0.96 -32.71
CA GLU A 10 -10.94 -1.75 -33.71
C GLU A 10 -12.42 -1.84 -33.32
N LYS A 11 -13.30 -2.06 -34.30
CA LYS A 11 -14.75 -2.09 -34.09
C LYS A 11 -15.20 -3.17 -33.10
N LEU A 12 -14.54 -4.32 -33.12
CA LEU A 12 -14.79 -5.43 -32.19
C LEU A 12 -13.78 -5.37 -31.06
N GLN A 13 -14.26 -5.28 -29.82
CA GLN A 13 -13.41 -5.27 -28.64
C GLN A 13 -13.88 -6.37 -27.67
N PRO A 14 -13.01 -7.31 -27.28
CA PRO A 14 -13.30 -8.19 -26.17
C PRO A 14 -13.32 -7.38 -24.87
N VAL A 15 -14.40 -7.53 -24.10
CA VAL A 15 -14.61 -6.82 -22.84
C VAL A 15 -15.23 -7.76 -21.80
N LEU A 16 -14.95 -7.53 -20.52
CA LEU A 16 -15.69 -8.17 -19.43
C LEU A 16 -16.98 -7.40 -19.16
N LEU A 17 -18.08 -7.86 -19.77
CA LEU A 17 -19.42 -7.29 -19.58
C LEU A 17 -19.98 -7.68 -18.20
N THR A 18 -20.70 -6.76 -17.56
CA THR A 18 -21.39 -7.09 -16.30
C THR A 18 -22.68 -7.85 -16.59
N HIS A 19 -23.04 -8.83 -15.74
CA HIS A 19 -24.26 -9.65 -15.89
C HIS A 19 -25.44 -9.13 -15.07
N GLY A 20 -25.37 -7.88 -14.60
CA GLY A 20 -26.45 -7.26 -13.83
C GLY A 20 -27.56 -6.72 -14.74
N ASP A 21 -28.15 -5.60 -14.33
CA ASP A 21 -29.17 -4.91 -15.11
C ASP A 21 -28.61 -4.41 -16.46
N SER A 22 -29.49 -4.37 -17.46
CA SER A 22 -29.17 -3.87 -18.80
C SER A 22 -30.05 -2.69 -19.19
N VAL A 23 -29.46 -1.73 -19.89
CA VAL A 23 -30.18 -0.56 -20.40
C VAL A 23 -31.04 -0.99 -21.59
N GLN A 24 -32.36 -0.94 -21.43
CA GLN A 24 -33.30 -1.22 -22.52
C GLN A 24 -33.60 0.01 -23.38
N LYS A 25 -33.78 1.18 -22.75
CA LYS A 25 -34.06 2.45 -23.44
C LYS A 25 -33.05 3.50 -23.00
N VAL A 26 -32.35 4.08 -23.98
CA VAL A 26 -31.39 5.16 -23.75
C VAL A 26 -32.16 6.47 -23.59
N GLY A 27 -31.77 7.28 -22.59
CA GLY A 27 -32.37 8.59 -22.39
C GLY A 27 -32.14 9.52 -23.58
N GLU A 28 -33.07 10.45 -23.84
CA GLU A 28 -33.11 11.27 -25.07
C GLU A 28 -31.84 12.09 -25.33
N ARG A 29 -31.12 12.44 -24.27
CA ARG A 29 -29.87 13.21 -24.34
C ARG A 29 -28.62 12.34 -24.52
N PHE A 30 -28.76 11.02 -24.51
CA PHE A 30 -27.65 10.08 -24.65
C PHE A 30 -27.71 9.38 -26.00
N ARG A 31 -26.53 8.98 -26.49
CA ARG A 31 -26.36 8.19 -27.69
C ARG A 31 -25.73 6.86 -27.35
N VAL A 32 -26.11 5.81 -28.07
CA VAL A 32 -25.47 4.50 -27.96
C VAL A 32 -24.07 4.57 -28.58
N GLY A 33 -23.06 4.17 -27.81
CA GLY A 33 -21.65 4.17 -28.22
C GLY A 33 -21.11 2.78 -28.57
N ALA A 34 -21.66 1.72 -27.98
CA ALA A 34 -21.29 0.34 -28.25
C ALA A 34 -22.44 -0.62 -27.94
N GLN A 35 -22.45 -1.77 -28.61
CA GLN A 35 -23.39 -2.86 -28.34
C GLN A 35 -22.64 -4.19 -28.28
N SER A 36 -23.13 -5.10 -27.45
CA SER A 36 -22.64 -6.48 -27.40
C SER A 36 -23.15 -7.29 -28.60
N SER A 37 -22.59 -8.49 -28.80
CA SER A 37 -23.08 -9.47 -29.78
C SER A 37 -24.54 -9.88 -29.55
N ASN A 38 -25.03 -9.77 -28.31
CA ASN A 38 -26.40 -10.12 -27.92
C ASN A 38 -27.33 -8.89 -27.90
N HIS A 39 -26.96 -7.83 -28.64
CA HIS A 39 -27.71 -6.57 -28.76
C HIS A 39 -27.90 -5.76 -27.46
N LEU A 40 -27.25 -6.15 -26.36
CA LEU A 40 -27.21 -5.32 -25.14
C LEU A 40 -26.44 -4.02 -25.39
N ILE A 41 -26.96 -2.92 -24.86
CA ILE A 41 -26.30 -1.61 -24.91
C ILE A 41 -25.09 -1.64 -23.97
N ALA A 42 -23.90 -1.64 -24.56
CA ALA A 42 -22.64 -1.79 -23.83
C ALA A 42 -21.98 -0.46 -23.48
N ALA A 43 -22.33 0.62 -24.19
CA ALA A 43 -21.88 1.97 -23.84
C ALA A 43 -22.87 3.04 -24.27
N ILE A 44 -22.95 4.13 -23.50
CA ILE A 44 -23.72 5.33 -23.78
C ILE A 44 -22.86 6.58 -23.56
N TYR A 45 -23.17 7.66 -24.26
CA TYR A 45 -22.47 8.93 -24.06
C TYR A 45 -23.33 10.14 -24.38
N ASN A 46 -22.97 11.27 -23.77
CA ASN A 46 -23.44 12.61 -24.08
C ASN A 46 -22.22 13.54 -24.15
N GLU A 47 -21.90 14.01 -25.35
CA GLU A 47 -20.73 14.88 -25.58
C GLU A 47 -20.91 16.27 -24.97
N GLN A 48 -22.12 16.84 -25.00
CA GLN A 48 -22.41 18.18 -24.46
C GLN A 48 -22.22 18.21 -22.94
N MET A 49 -22.65 17.16 -22.25
CA MET A 49 -22.51 17.02 -20.81
C MET A 49 -21.17 16.36 -20.40
N ARG A 50 -20.37 15.91 -21.36
CA ARG A 50 -19.15 15.11 -21.14
C ARG A 50 -19.37 13.89 -20.23
N LEU A 51 -20.52 13.23 -20.39
CA LEU A 51 -20.89 12.03 -19.64
C LEU A 51 -20.71 10.79 -20.51
N TYR A 52 -20.04 9.78 -19.97
CA TYR A 52 -19.73 8.52 -20.65
C TYR A 52 -20.02 7.37 -19.70
N GLY A 53 -20.81 6.40 -20.15
CA GLY A 53 -21.16 5.21 -19.39
C GLY A 53 -20.80 3.95 -20.17
N VAL A 54 -20.27 2.95 -19.46
CA VAL A 54 -19.94 1.63 -20.01
C VAL A 54 -20.57 0.56 -19.12
N GLN A 55 -21.06 -0.52 -19.73
CA GLN A 55 -21.66 -1.68 -19.05
C GLN A 55 -20.63 -2.84 -18.91
N PHE A 56 -19.34 -2.50 -19.01
CA PHE A 56 -18.23 -3.44 -18.91
C PHE A 56 -17.11 -2.80 -18.08
N HIS A 57 -16.14 -3.61 -17.66
CA HIS A 57 -15.03 -3.18 -16.82
C HIS A 57 -13.77 -2.89 -17.67
N PRO A 58 -13.46 -1.62 -18.01
CA PRO A 58 -12.21 -1.28 -18.71
C PRO A 58 -10.96 -1.35 -17.81
N GLU A 59 -11.12 -1.52 -16.50
CA GLU A 59 -10.04 -1.57 -15.52
C GLU A 59 -9.43 -2.98 -15.34
N VAL A 60 -10.13 -4.03 -15.79
CA VAL A 60 -9.70 -5.42 -15.61
C VAL A 60 -8.89 -5.92 -16.81
N ASP A 61 -8.00 -6.88 -16.56
CA ASP A 61 -7.15 -7.50 -17.59
C ASP A 61 -7.95 -8.26 -18.66
N LEU A 62 -9.16 -8.72 -18.31
CA LEU A 62 -10.10 -9.38 -19.22
C LEU A 62 -10.68 -8.44 -20.29
N THR A 63 -10.42 -7.13 -20.19
CA THR A 63 -10.67 -6.14 -21.23
C THR A 63 -9.32 -5.65 -21.77
N PRO A 64 -8.73 -6.30 -22.81
CA PRO A 64 -7.34 -6.07 -23.21
C PRO A 64 -7.01 -4.64 -23.62
N LYS A 65 -7.98 -3.91 -24.18
CA LYS A 65 -7.84 -2.50 -24.57
C LYS A 65 -8.39 -1.52 -23.53
N GLY A 66 -8.74 -2.00 -22.33
CA GLY A 66 -9.34 -1.21 -21.26
C GLY A 66 -8.45 -0.06 -20.78
N LYS A 67 -7.13 -0.29 -20.63
CA LYS A 67 -6.16 0.78 -20.33
C LYS A 67 -6.16 1.90 -21.38
N GLN A 68 -6.31 1.56 -22.66
CA GLN A 68 -6.40 2.55 -23.73
C GLN A 68 -7.72 3.33 -23.68
N MET A 69 -8.83 2.67 -23.35
CA MET A 69 -10.14 3.32 -23.13
C MET A 69 -10.07 4.34 -21.98
N LEU A 70 -9.50 3.93 -20.85
CA LEU A 70 -9.28 4.81 -19.69
C LEU A 70 -8.34 5.97 -20.05
N SER A 71 -7.26 5.70 -20.81
CA SER A 71 -6.36 6.74 -21.31
C SER A 71 -7.09 7.77 -22.18
N ASN A 72 -7.94 7.33 -23.12
CA ASN A 72 -8.72 8.24 -23.95
C ASN A 72 -9.66 9.11 -23.09
N PHE A 73 -10.29 8.50 -22.08
CA PHE A 73 -11.14 9.23 -21.15
C PHE A 73 -10.37 10.27 -20.33
N LEU A 74 -9.25 9.90 -19.73
CA LEU A 74 -8.49 10.81 -18.85
C LEU A 74 -7.83 11.96 -19.64
N PHE A 75 -7.24 11.67 -20.80
CA PHE A 75 -6.40 12.64 -21.50
C PHE A 75 -7.13 13.40 -22.61
N ASP A 76 -7.93 12.72 -23.44
CA ASP A 76 -8.63 13.39 -24.55
C ASP A 76 -9.97 13.99 -24.09
N ILE A 77 -10.73 13.23 -23.27
CA ILE A 77 -12.06 13.64 -22.85
C ILE A 77 -11.99 14.56 -21.63
N ALA A 78 -11.32 14.18 -20.55
CA ALA A 78 -11.25 14.96 -19.31
C ALA A 78 -10.19 16.06 -19.36
N GLY A 79 -9.17 15.93 -20.22
CA GLY A 79 -8.11 16.92 -20.39
C GLY A 79 -7.10 16.94 -19.24
N LEU A 80 -6.94 15.82 -18.52
CA LEU A 80 -5.96 15.72 -17.44
C LEU A 80 -4.53 15.73 -18.00
N SER A 81 -3.58 16.17 -17.20
CA SER A 81 -2.16 16.13 -17.54
C SER A 81 -1.49 14.87 -16.99
N ARG A 82 -0.44 14.38 -17.67
CA ARG A 82 0.33 13.19 -17.27
C ARG A 82 1.34 13.48 -16.15
N THR A 83 0.93 14.24 -15.13
CA THR A 83 1.82 14.71 -14.06
C THR A 83 1.94 13.71 -12.91
N PHE A 84 1.04 12.73 -12.80
CA PHE A 84 1.08 11.69 -11.77
C PHE A 84 1.99 10.52 -12.15
N THR A 85 3.30 10.75 -12.07
CA THR A 85 4.35 9.76 -12.38
C THR A 85 5.05 9.30 -11.11
N LEU A 86 5.74 8.15 -11.16
CA LEU A 86 6.55 7.70 -10.02
C LEU A 86 7.65 8.71 -9.65
N ARG A 87 8.24 9.38 -10.65
CA ARG A 87 9.26 10.41 -10.42
C ARG A 87 8.71 11.62 -9.68
N SER A 88 7.63 12.21 -10.18
CA SER A 88 7.01 13.38 -9.53
C SER A 88 6.49 13.04 -8.13
N ARG A 89 5.95 11.84 -7.93
CA ARG A 89 5.53 11.38 -6.59
C ARG A 89 6.72 11.18 -5.65
N ARG A 90 7.83 10.61 -6.12
CA ARG A 90 9.05 10.46 -5.32
C ARG A 90 9.60 11.82 -4.91
N GLU A 91 9.70 12.76 -5.84
CA GLU A 91 10.19 14.12 -5.58
C GLU A 91 9.26 14.86 -4.60
N ALA A 92 7.94 14.80 -4.80
CA ALA A 92 6.96 15.38 -3.88
C ALA A 92 7.02 14.75 -2.48
N CYS A 93 7.19 13.43 -2.38
CA CYS A 93 7.31 12.75 -1.10
C CYS A 93 8.61 13.10 -0.37
N ILE A 94 9.74 13.21 -1.07
CA ILE A 94 11.01 13.67 -0.49
C ILE A 94 10.87 15.10 0.05
N HIS A 95 10.21 15.99 -0.71
CA HIS A 95 9.96 17.36 -0.27
C HIS A 95 9.10 17.37 1.00
N TYR A 96 7.98 16.65 0.98
CA TYR A 96 7.08 16.52 2.12
C TYR A 96 7.80 15.99 3.38
N ILE A 97 8.65 14.96 3.23
CA ILE A 97 9.45 14.42 4.34
C ILE A 97 10.40 15.48 4.90
N ARG A 98 11.11 16.22 4.04
CA ARG A 98 12.04 17.27 4.47
C ARG A 98 11.33 18.39 5.23
N GLU A 99 10.19 18.86 4.74
CA GLU A 99 9.40 19.90 5.39
C GLU A 99 8.82 19.44 6.73
N THR A 100 8.31 18.21 6.77
CA THR A 100 7.66 17.66 7.97
C THR A 100 8.67 17.37 9.07
N VAL A 101 9.83 16.80 8.70
CA VAL A 101 10.85 16.39 9.66
C VAL A 101 11.73 17.57 10.07
N GLY A 102 12.08 18.45 9.13
CA GLY A 102 13.04 19.54 9.36
C GLY A 102 14.39 18.98 9.84
N ASP A 103 14.85 19.47 10.99
CA ASP A 103 16.10 19.03 11.63
C ASP A 103 15.91 17.94 12.69
N ASN A 104 14.68 17.44 12.88
CA ASN A 104 14.42 16.38 13.84
C ASN A 104 14.97 15.04 13.37
N LYS A 105 15.07 14.09 14.31
CA LYS A 105 15.40 12.70 14.02
C LYS A 105 14.12 11.89 13.82
N VAL A 106 14.23 10.86 13.00
CA VAL A 106 13.17 9.92 12.66
C VAL A 106 13.62 8.51 13.04
N LEU A 107 12.75 7.79 13.73
CA LEU A 107 12.91 6.38 14.04
C LEU A 107 12.02 5.60 13.10
N VAL A 108 12.62 4.64 12.41
CA VAL A 108 11.90 3.69 11.55
C VAL A 108 12.09 2.28 12.09
N LEU A 109 10.99 1.59 12.35
CA LEU A 109 11.00 0.18 12.73
C LEU A 109 11.03 -0.69 11.46
N VAL A 110 12.18 -1.31 11.20
CA VAL A 110 12.40 -2.14 10.02
C VAL A 110 12.05 -3.58 10.34
N SER A 111 10.99 -4.10 9.72
CA SER A 111 10.59 -5.51 9.83
C SER A 111 11.37 -6.44 8.90
N GLY A 112 11.99 -5.91 7.84
CA GLY A 112 12.59 -6.68 6.74
C GLY A 112 11.67 -6.92 5.55
N GLY A 113 10.41 -6.47 5.64
CA GLY A 113 9.50 -6.40 4.49
C GLY A 113 9.95 -5.35 3.47
N VAL A 114 9.43 -5.47 2.24
CA VAL A 114 9.72 -4.52 1.16
C VAL A 114 9.30 -3.10 1.56
N ASP A 115 8.12 -2.94 2.17
CA ASP A 115 7.58 -1.62 2.53
C ASP A 115 8.46 -0.89 3.56
N SER A 116 8.85 -1.56 4.65
CA SER A 116 9.68 -0.96 5.69
C SER A 116 11.11 -0.70 5.21
N THR A 117 11.64 -1.56 4.33
CA THR A 117 12.96 -1.36 3.71
C THR A 117 12.95 -0.17 2.74
N VAL A 118 11.92 -0.06 1.90
CA VAL A 118 11.74 1.08 0.98
C VAL A 118 11.51 2.38 1.76
N CYS A 119 10.75 2.33 2.87
CA CYS A 119 10.57 3.46 3.77
C CYS A 119 11.90 3.96 4.34
N ALA A 120 12.71 3.07 4.92
CA ALA A 120 14.03 3.41 5.45
C ALA A 120 14.96 3.99 4.36
N ALA A 121 14.95 3.39 3.17
CA ALA A 121 15.72 3.89 2.02
C ALA A 121 15.24 5.28 1.55
N LEU A 122 13.93 5.52 1.55
CA LEU A 122 13.36 6.81 1.17
C LEU A 122 13.69 7.90 2.18
N LEU A 123 13.59 7.60 3.47
CA LEU A 123 14.00 8.51 4.55
C LEU A 123 15.49 8.85 4.44
N ARG A 124 16.35 7.87 4.16
CA ARG A 124 17.79 8.11 3.99
C ARG A 124 18.11 8.96 2.77
N ASN A 125 17.37 8.81 1.68
CA ASN A 125 17.48 9.66 0.50
C ASN A 125 16.97 11.09 0.75
N ALA A 126 15.98 11.25 1.62
CA ALA A 126 15.37 12.54 1.92
C ALA A 126 16.17 13.34 2.97
N LEU A 127 16.71 12.67 3.98
CA LEU A 127 17.28 13.26 5.20
C LEU A 127 18.78 12.96 5.35
N ARG A 128 19.44 13.60 6.32
CA ARG A 128 20.84 13.32 6.68
C ARG A 128 20.97 11.98 7.40
N GLU A 129 22.19 11.42 7.44
CA GLU A 129 22.44 10.08 8.01
C GLU A 129 22.12 10.00 9.49
N ASP A 130 22.48 11.05 10.21
CA ASP A 130 22.30 11.21 11.65
C ASP A 130 20.84 11.47 12.06
N GLN A 131 19.99 11.81 11.08
CA GLN A 131 18.56 11.99 11.28
C GLN A 131 17.77 10.68 11.17
N VAL A 132 18.29 9.66 10.48
CA VAL A 132 17.56 8.40 10.25
C VAL A 132 18.10 7.31 11.16
N ILE A 133 17.29 6.92 12.14
CA ILE A 133 17.60 5.83 13.05
C ILE A 133 16.71 4.65 12.67
N ALA A 134 17.31 3.58 12.19
CA ALA A 134 16.58 2.37 11.85
C ALA A 134 16.77 1.32 12.96
N LEU A 135 15.68 0.69 13.39
CA LEU A 135 15.69 -0.39 14.37
C LEU A 135 15.10 -1.66 13.75
N HIS A 136 15.86 -2.74 13.73
CA HIS A 136 15.40 -4.06 13.31
C HIS A 136 15.36 -5.00 14.51
N ILE A 137 14.16 -5.43 14.91
CA ILE A 137 13.96 -6.36 16.01
C ILE A 137 13.78 -7.77 15.41
N ASP A 138 14.80 -8.61 15.56
CA ASP A 138 14.72 -10.03 15.20
C ASP A 138 13.94 -10.78 16.28
N ASN A 139 12.70 -11.13 15.95
CA ASN A 139 11.79 -11.83 16.85
C ASN A 139 12.06 -13.34 16.95
N GLY A 140 13.02 -13.88 16.21
CA GLY A 140 13.36 -15.31 16.19
C GLY A 140 12.46 -16.19 15.33
N PHE A 141 11.47 -15.62 14.64
CA PHE A 141 10.57 -16.30 13.70
C PHE A 141 10.80 -15.88 12.24
N MET A 142 11.93 -15.22 11.97
CA MET A 142 12.36 -14.80 10.64
C MET A 142 12.78 -16.01 9.79
N ARG A 143 12.78 -15.86 8.46
CA ARG A 143 13.32 -16.90 7.56
C ARG A 143 14.84 -17.00 7.73
N LYS A 144 15.40 -18.15 7.32
CA LYS A 144 16.84 -18.40 7.39
C LYS A 144 17.63 -17.26 6.73
N ASN A 145 18.49 -16.62 7.53
CA ASN A 145 19.36 -15.50 7.14
C ASN A 145 18.63 -14.24 6.64
N GLU A 146 17.35 -14.05 6.96
CA GLU A 146 16.58 -12.88 6.52
C GLU A 146 17.06 -11.60 7.19
N SER A 147 17.18 -11.58 8.53
CA SER A 147 17.66 -10.43 9.30
C SER A 147 19.04 -9.95 8.83
N ALA A 148 19.95 -10.90 8.57
CA ALA A 148 21.31 -10.59 8.07
C ALA A 148 21.31 -10.01 6.64
N LYS A 149 20.34 -10.40 5.79
CA LYS A 149 20.19 -9.80 4.46
C LYS A 149 19.65 -8.38 4.56
N VAL A 150 18.63 -8.17 5.40
CA VAL A 150 18.04 -6.84 5.64
C VAL A 150 19.10 -5.87 6.17
N GLU A 151 19.90 -6.30 7.14
CA GLU A 151 21.00 -5.50 7.68
C GLU A 151 22.00 -5.11 6.61
N ARG A 152 22.44 -6.06 5.79
CA ARG A 152 23.39 -5.80 4.71
C ARG A 152 22.84 -4.79 3.70
N CYS A 153 21.62 -5.01 3.20
CA CYS A 153 21.01 -4.15 2.19
C CYS A 153 20.83 -2.72 2.71
N LEU A 154 20.39 -2.54 3.96
CA LEU A 154 20.20 -1.20 4.52
C LEU A 154 21.53 -0.50 4.81
N ARG A 155 22.56 -1.23 5.25
CA ARG A 155 23.90 -0.66 5.44
C ARG A 155 24.55 -0.24 4.12
N GLU A 156 24.36 -1.01 3.05
CA GLU A 156 24.81 -0.64 1.70
C GLU A 156 24.14 0.64 1.18
N LEU A 157 22.92 0.93 1.65
CA LEU A 157 22.19 2.18 1.39
C LEU A 157 22.57 3.33 2.34
N GLY A 158 23.55 3.14 3.23
CA GLY A 158 23.98 4.15 4.19
C GLY A 158 22.98 4.40 5.33
N VAL A 159 22.11 3.44 5.64
CA VAL A 159 21.19 3.50 6.77
C VAL A 159 21.86 2.96 8.03
N ARG A 160 21.89 3.75 9.11
CA ARG A 160 22.37 3.31 10.42
C ARG A 160 21.34 2.38 11.08
N LEU A 161 21.52 1.08 10.87
CA LEU A 161 20.65 0.04 11.42
C LEU A 161 21.14 -0.49 12.77
N HIS A 162 20.27 -0.45 13.78
CA HIS A 162 20.44 -1.15 15.05
C HIS A 162 19.66 -2.45 15.00
N VAL A 163 20.35 -3.58 15.16
CA VAL A 163 19.72 -4.91 15.16
C VAL A 163 19.62 -5.40 16.60
N ILE A 164 18.41 -5.73 17.03
CA ILE A 164 18.12 -6.32 18.33
C ILE A 164 17.76 -7.78 18.14
N ASN A 165 18.56 -8.69 18.72
CA ASN A 165 18.21 -10.10 18.78
C ASN A 165 17.30 -10.35 19.99
N ALA A 166 16.01 -10.46 19.72
CA ALA A 166 14.97 -10.62 20.73
C ALA A 166 14.35 -12.04 20.73
N ALA A 167 14.92 -13.00 20.01
CA ALA A 167 14.34 -14.33 19.81
C ALA A 167 13.93 -15.02 21.13
N HIS A 168 14.74 -14.86 22.17
CA HIS A 168 14.45 -15.42 23.49
C HIS A 168 13.29 -14.70 24.20
N GLN A 169 13.24 -13.37 24.12
CA GLN A 169 12.19 -12.54 24.71
C GLN A 169 10.83 -12.82 24.06
N PHE A 170 10.80 -13.02 22.74
CA PHE A 170 9.58 -13.43 22.05
C PHE A 170 9.17 -14.85 22.42
N ARG A 171 10.09 -15.81 22.45
CA ARG A 171 9.80 -17.20 22.82
C ARG A 171 9.17 -17.32 24.21
N GLN A 172 9.69 -16.55 25.17
CA GLN A 172 9.20 -16.48 26.55
C GLN A 172 8.17 -15.37 26.76
N GLY A 173 7.68 -14.74 25.69
CA GLY A 173 6.72 -13.67 25.76
C GLY A 173 5.36 -14.15 26.23
N SER A 174 4.68 -13.33 27.02
CA SER A 174 3.28 -13.49 27.39
C SER A 174 2.60 -12.13 27.44
N THR A 175 1.27 -12.11 27.47
CA THR A 175 0.51 -10.88 27.65
C THR A 175 -0.83 -11.12 28.33
N VAL A 176 -1.58 -10.03 28.57
CA VAL A 176 -2.96 -10.06 29.06
C VAL A 176 -3.90 -9.79 27.89
N VAL A 177 -4.80 -10.72 27.62
CA VAL A 177 -5.85 -10.58 26.60
C VAL A 177 -7.19 -10.33 27.25
N ARG A 178 -7.97 -9.39 26.70
CA ARG A 178 -9.35 -9.10 27.12
C ARG A 178 -10.31 -9.87 26.23
N GLU A 179 -11.21 -10.62 26.86
CA GLU A 179 -12.24 -11.38 26.17
C GLU A 179 -13.49 -10.51 25.94
N ALA A 180 -14.39 -10.96 25.05
CA ALA A 180 -15.62 -10.25 24.69
C ALA A 180 -16.55 -9.95 25.89
N GLY A 181 -16.38 -10.66 27.01
CA GLY A 181 -17.09 -10.42 28.27
C GLY A 181 -16.36 -9.49 29.26
N GLY A 182 -15.32 -8.77 28.84
CA GLY A 182 -14.57 -7.83 29.68
C GLY A 182 -13.60 -8.48 30.68
N ARG A 183 -13.60 -9.81 30.80
CA ARG A 183 -12.62 -10.55 31.61
C ARG A 183 -11.25 -10.50 30.96
N ALA A 184 -10.24 -10.15 31.74
CA ALA A 184 -8.85 -10.20 31.36
C ALA A 184 -8.25 -11.54 31.79
N ARG A 185 -7.53 -12.22 30.90
CA ARG A 185 -6.74 -13.41 31.24
C ARG A 185 -5.30 -13.24 30.80
N HIS A 186 -4.39 -13.84 31.56
CA HIS A 186 -3.00 -13.93 31.15
C HIS A 186 -2.82 -15.09 30.18
N THR A 187 -2.06 -14.88 29.11
CA THR A 187 -1.71 -15.95 28.18
C THR A 187 -0.61 -16.83 28.76
N GLY A 188 -0.45 -18.05 28.22
CA GLY A 188 0.79 -18.80 28.38
C GLY A 188 1.96 -18.12 27.68
N LEU A 189 3.14 -18.71 27.81
CA LEU A 189 4.31 -18.32 27.02
C LEU A 189 4.04 -18.57 25.53
N LEU A 190 4.64 -17.76 24.65
CA LEU A 190 4.45 -17.88 23.21
C LEU A 190 4.78 -19.29 22.69
N CYS A 191 5.85 -19.89 23.21
CA CYS A 191 6.27 -21.25 22.86
C CYS A 191 5.29 -22.35 23.28
N HIS A 192 4.37 -22.07 24.20
CA HIS A 192 3.34 -22.99 24.67
C HIS A 192 1.93 -22.58 24.23
N THR A 193 1.79 -21.47 23.51
CA THR A 193 0.51 -20.96 23.06
C THR A 193 0.10 -21.61 21.74
N ALA A 194 -1.11 -22.15 21.65
CA ALA A 194 -1.65 -22.73 20.42
C ALA A 194 -2.52 -21.73 19.63
N ALA A 195 -3.35 -20.95 20.34
CA ALA A 195 -4.34 -20.05 19.74
C ALA A 195 -3.67 -18.94 18.91
N PRO A 196 -4.02 -18.78 17.62
CA PRO A 196 -3.34 -17.83 16.73
C PRO A 196 -3.58 -16.36 17.13
N GLU A 197 -4.76 -16.02 17.65
CA GLU A 197 -5.04 -14.66 18.13
C GLU A 197 -4.19 -14.30 19.36
N ASP A 198 -4.06 -15.22 20.31
CA ASP A 198 -3.18 -15.04 21.47
C ASP A 198 -1.72 -14.87 21.03
N LYS A 199 -1.24 -15.66 20.06
CA LYS A 199 0.10 -15.49 19.48
C LYS A 199 0.30 -14.08 18.92
N ARG A 200 -0.67 -13.57 18.14
CA ARG A 200 -0.60 -12.21 17.56
C ARG A 200 -0.53 -11.15 18.65
N LYS A 201 -1.34 -11.29 19.71
CA LYS A 201 -1.33 -10.37 20.86
C LYS A 201 0.00 -10.41 21.62
N ILE A 202 0.50 -11.60 21.92
CA ILE A 202 1.80 -11.77 22.60
C ILE A 202 2.92 -11.14 21.75
N ILE A 203 3.00 -11.46 20.46
CA ILE A 203 4.04 -10.94 19.56
C ILE A 203 3.95 -9.40 19.47
N GLY A 204 2.74 -8.85 19.31
CA GLY A 204 2.54 -7.41 19.26
C GLY A 204 2.99 -6.71 20.54
N ASP A 205 2.55 -7.19 21.70
CA ASP A 205 2.87 -6.56 22.98
C ASP A 205 4.35 -6.70 23.35
N VAL A 206 4.96 -7.85 23.07
CA VAL A 206 6.41 -8.04 23.26
C VAL A 206 7.21 -7.11 22.34
N PHE A 207 6.79 -6.97 21.08
CA PHE A 207 7.44 -6.09 20.13
C PHE A 207 7.43 -4.62 20.59
N ILE A 208 6.27 -4.12 21.03
CA ILE A 208 6.15 -2.74 21.54
C ILE A 208 7.04 -2.54 22.77
N ARG A 209 7.02 -3.45 23.74
CA ARG A 209 7.88 -3.36 24.92
C ARG A 209 9.37 -3.29 24.57
N ILE A 210 9.81 -4.09 23.60
CA ILE A 210 11.22 -4.11 23.17
C ILE A 210 11.56 -2.84 22.40
N ALA A 211 10.65 -2.35 21.55
CA ALA A 211 10.84 -1.11 20.83
C ALA A 211 10.94 0.08 21.79
N GLU A 212 10.06 0.18 22.79
CA GLU A 212 10.09 1.22 23.82
C GLU A 212 11.39 1.18 24.63
N GLN A 213 11.82 -0.02 25.05
CA GLN A 213 13.10 -0.19 25.74
C GLN A 213 14.27 0.27 24.87
N ALA A 214 14.29 -0.10 23.59
CA ALA A 214 15.33 0.31 22.66
C ALA A 214 15.37 1.84 22.44
N VAL A 215 14.21 2.49 22.36
CA VAL A 215 14.10 3.95 22.24
C VAL A 215 14.65 4.64 23.49
N HIS A 216 14.33 4.11 24.67
CA HIS A 216 14.84 4.61 25.94
C HIS A 216 16.37 4.46 26.03
N ASP A 217 16.91 3.28 25.68
CA ASP A 217 18.34 2.99 25.72
C ASP A 217 19.16 3.86 24.73
N LEU A 218 18.54 4.25 23.62
CA LEU A 218 19.12 5.16 22.62
C LEU A 218 18.94 6.65 22.98
N ASN A 219 18.32 6.95 24.12
CA ASN A 219 18.03 8.30 24.63
C ASN A 219 17.32 9.21 23.61
N LEU A 220 16.34 8.64 22.93
CA LEU A 220 15.59 9.28 21.85
C LEU A 220 14.37 10.03 22.40
N GLN A 221 14.58 11.24 22.93
CA GLN A 221 13.52 12.02 23.59
C GLN A 221 12.52 12.72 22.65
N TYR A 222 12.87 12.90 21.37
CA TYR A 222 12.02 13.59 20.39
C TYR A 222 12.11 12.90 19.03
N VAL A 223 11.41 11.78 18.90
CA VAL A 223 11.39 11.05 17.64
C VAL A 223 9.97 10.76 17.21
N ALA A 224 9.62 11.24 16.01
CA ALA A 224 8.42 10.80 15.33
C ALA A 224 8.61 9.32 14.98
N LEU A 225 7.75 8.45 15.54
CA LEU A 225 7.63 7.07 15.09
C LEU A 225 6.87 7.06 13.77
N LEU A 226 7.52 6.54 12.73
CA LEU A 226 6.94 6.23 11.42
C LEU A 226 6.95 4.72 11.18
#